data_AF-A0A7K4P111-F1
#
_entry.id   AF-A0A7K4P111-F1
#
_cell.length_a   1.000
_cell.length_b   1.000
_cell.length_c   1.000
_cell.angle_alpha   90.00
_cell.angle_beta   90.00
_cell.angle_gamma   90.00
#
_symmetry.space_group_name_H-M   'P 1'
#
loop_
_entity.id
_entity.type
_entity.pdbx_description
1 polymer ?
#
loop_
_entity_poly.entity_id
_entity_poly.type
_entity_poly.pdbx_seq_one_letter_code
_entity_poly.pdbx_strand_id
1 'polypeptide(L)'
;MNIEKTIKDCEIYLKQIKQYDPDPYYVNYFFNEYINSVNDIFNGIFEEGNRNFGLFISEKISQKKFDGKAKIKNDQNAMKFSEWYLIRYNQEHENSYPNFIKKICQFKNKFDKLPKIKIMIRASDRYEDDINQQIKVNLSNEKLCSKEELEIEVKRQLPIFLETINRKRSENNEPKVRENQVIASAFLEIEEYKDIEIVYAAEIYIPVIKRLVEESKKKIKELT
;
A
#
# COMPACT_ATOMS: atom_id res chain seq x y z
N MET A 1 -5.24 -10.31 -18.74
CA MET A 1 -5.95 -9.60 -17.64
C MET A 1 -6.49 -8.25 -18.10
N ASN A 2 -7.49 -7.67 -17.42
CA ASN A 2 -7.99 -6.31 -17.65
C ASN A 2 -7.51 -5.39 -16.51
N ILE A 3 -6.55 -4.51 -16.80
CA ILE A 3 -5.88 -3.67 -15.79
C ILE A 3 -6.84 -2.64 -15.18
N GLU A 4 -7.72 -2.04 -16.00
CA GLU A 4 -8.71 -1.05 -15.53
C GLU A 4 -9.67 -1.66 -14.52
N LYS A 5 -10.07 -2.91 -14.74
CA LYS A 5 -10.89 -3.65 -13.78
C LYS A 5 -10.11 -3.87 -12.47
N THR A 6 -8.87 -4.32 -12.54
CA THR A 6 -8.05 -4.56 -11.35
C THR A 6 -7.78 -3.26 -10.55
N ILE A 7 -7.64 -2.11 -11.20
CA ILE A 7 -7.57 -0.81 -10.51
C ILE A 7 -8.87 -0.50 -9.75
N LYS A 8 -10.03 -0.79 -10.35
CA LYS A 8 -11.33 -0.63 -9.66
C LYS A 8 -11.45 -1.60 -8.49
N ASP A 9 -10.92 -2.81 -8.61
CA ASP A 9 -10.86 -3.78 -7.51
C ASP A 9 -10.03 -3.21 -6.35
N CYS A 10 -8.86 -2.58 -6.61
CA CYS A 10 -8.10 -1.85 -5.58
C CYS A 10 -8.94 -0.75 -4.88
N GLU A 11 -9.74 0.01 -5.61
CA GLU A 11 -10.63 1.03 -5.04
C GLU A 11 -11.74 0.42 -4.16
N ILE A 12 -12.27 -0.74 -4.55
CA ILE A 12 -13.25 -1.49 -3.76
C ILE A 12 -12.62 -1.99 -2.47
N TYR A 13 -11.44 -2.62 -2.56
CA TYR A 13 -10.71 -3.09 -1.39
C TYR A 13 -10.35 -1.93 -0.45
N LEU A 14 -9.95 -0.76 -0.96
CA LEU A 14 -9.72 0.42 -0.13
C LEU A 14 -10.98 0.83 0.66
N LYS A 15 -12.16 0.81 0.05
CA LYS A 15 -13.42 1.09 0.76
C LYS A 15 -13.68 0.08 1.86
N GLN A 16 -13.38 -1.20 1.62
CA GLN A 16 -13.52 -2.25 2.63
C GLN A 16 -12.51 -2.08 3.77
N ILE A 17 -11.24 -1.80 3.47
CA ILE A 17 -10.22 -1.48 4.47
C ILE A 17 -10.71 -0.33 5.36
N LYS A 18 -11.20 0.77 4.76
CA LYS A 18 -11.77 1.92 5.50
C LYS A 18 -12.99 1.55 6.35
N GLN A 19 -13.84 0.64 5.87
CA GLN A 19 -15.04 0.20 6.58
C GLN A 19 -14.72 -0.63 7.84
N TYR A 20 -13.68 -1.45 7.77
CA TYR A 20 -13.34 -2.40 8.83
C TYR A 20 -12.22 -1.93 9.76
N ASP A 21 -11.58 -0.80 9.46
CA ASP A 21 -10.57 -0.20 10.33
C ASP A 21 -11.12 0.07 11.74
N PRO A 22 -10.43 -0.30 12.84
CA PRO A 22 -9.10 -0.90 12.91
C PRO A 22 -9.07 -2.43 13.15
N ASP A 23 -10.12 -3.18 12.80
CA ASP A 23 -10.17 -4.64 13.03
C ASP A 23 -9.06 -5.37 12.26
N PRO A 24 -8.06 -5.98 12.93
CA PRO A 24 -6.89 -6.52 12.27
C PRO A 24 -7.21 -7.67 11.33
N TYR A 25 -8.21 -8.50 11.63
CA TYR A 25 -8.58 -9.63 10.79
C TYR A 25 -9.11 -9.18 9.44
N TYR A 26 -10.11 -8.29 9.46
CA TYR A 26 -10.73 -7.81 8.23
C TYR A 26 -9.81 -6.87 7.46
N VAL A 27 -9.09 -5.97 8.14
CA VAL A 27 -8.11 -5.11 7.49
C VAL A 27 -7.02 -5.95 6.83
N ASN A 28 -6.49 -6.98 7.50
CA ASN A 28 -5.48 -7.88 6.91
C ASN A 28 -6.03 -8.60 5.67
N TYR A 29 -7.26 -9.11 5.74
CA TYR A 29 -7.90 -9.79 4.61
C TYR A 29 -8.03 -8.87 3.39
N PHE A 30 -8.64 -7.69 3.54
CA PHE A 30 -8.85 -6.79 2.41
C PHE A 30 -7.56 -6.12 1.93
N PHE A 31 -6.61 -5.86 2.83
CA PHE A 31 -5.30 -5.36 2.43
C PHE A 31 -4.48 -6.42 1.67
N ASN A 32 -4.61 -7.70 2.02
CA ASN A 32 -4.01 -8.78 1.23
C ASN A 32 -4.57 -8.81 -0.19
N GLU A 33 -5.88 -8.71 -0.36
CA GLU A 33 -6.52 -8.65 -1.68
C GLU A 33 -6.12 -7.40 -2.48
N TYR A 34 -6.00 -6.25 -1.80
CA TYR A 34 -5.46 -5.02 -2.38
C TYR A 34 -4.03 -5.23 -2.92
N ILE A 35 -3.13 -5.82 -2.12
CA ILE A 35 -1.73 -6.06 -2.52
C ILE A 35 -1.62 -7.09 -3.65
N ASN A 36 -2.47 -8.12 -3.65
CA ASN A 36 -2.55 -9.06 -4.76
C ASN A 36 -2.96 -8.35 -6.05
N SER A 37 -3.95 -7.46 -5.97
CA SER A 37 -4.43 -6.66 -7.11
C SER A 37 -3.35 -5.71 -7.64
N VAL A 38 -2.58 -5.08 -6.76
CA VAL A 38 -1.41 -4.26 -7.12
C VAL A 38 -0.35 -5.08 -7.88
N ASN A 39 0.01 -6.26 -7.38
CA ASN A 39 0.95 -7.15 -8.07
C ASN A 39 0.44 -7.58 -9.44
N ASP A 40 -0.85 -7.88 -9.53
CA ASP A 40 -1.48 -8.26 -10.79
C ASP A 40 -1.45 -7.10 -11.79
N ILE A 41 -1.71 -5.85 -11.38
CA ILE A 41 -1.55 -4.66 -12.23
C ILE A 41 -0.14 -4.58 -12.84
N PHE A 42 0.92 -4.78 -12.05
CA PHE A 42 2.29 -4.78 -12.59
C PHE A 42 2.49 -5.86 -13.64
N ASN A 43 2.02 -7.08 -13.39
CA ASN A 43 2.07 -8.16 -14.38
C ASN A 43 1.30 -7.77 -15.64
N GLY A 44 0.15 -7.11 -15.49
CA GLY A 44 -0.69 -6.63 -16.59
C GLY A 44 0.00 -5.68 -17.54
N ILE A 45 0.80 -4.76 -17.00
CA ILE A 45 1.60 -3.84 -17.81
C ILE A 45 2.52 -4.62 -18.76
N PHE A 46 3.18 -5.67 -18.25
CA PHE A 46 4.01 -6.54 -19.08
C PHE A 46 3.20 -7.49 -19.96
N GLU A 47 1.97 -7.88 -19.59
CA GLU A 47 1.05 -8.60 -20.49
C GLU A 47 0.63 -7.75 -21.69
N GLU A 48 0.39 -6.45 -21.50
CA GLU A 48 0.15 -5.51 -22.61
C GLU A 48 1.41 -5.36 -23.47
N GLY A 49 2.58 -5.15 -22.86
CA GLY A 49 3.85 -5.11 -23.60
C GLY A 49 4.07 -6.38 -24.41
N ASN A 50 3.88 -7.57 -23.81
CA ASN A 50 4.09 -8.86 -24.49
C ASN A 50 3.22 -9.02 -25.73
N ARG A 51 1.98 -8.50 -25.70
CA ARG A 51 1.07 -8.51 -26.85
C ARG A 51 1.52 -7.54 -27.92
N ASN A 52 1.83 -6.29 -27.56
CA ASN A 52 2.15 -5.24 -28.53
C ASN A 52 3.53 -5.44 -29.18
N PHE A 53 4.54 -5.90 -28.43
CA PHE A 53 5.86 -6.24 -28.97
C PHE A 53 5.93 -7.64 -29.60
N GLY A 54 4.83 -8.41 -29.62
CA GLY A 54 4.82 -9.75 -30.21
C GLY A 54 5.81 -10.72 -29.57
N LEU A 55 5.98 -10.69 -28.24
CA LEU A 55 6.92 -11.55 -27.53
C LEU A 55 6.42 -13.01 -27.37
N PHE A 56 5.11 -13.23 -27.44
CA PHE A 56 4.44 -14.55 -27.38
C PHE A 56 4.80 -15.38 -26.13
N ILE A 57 4.89 -14.73 -24.97
CA ILE A 57 4.94 -15.42 -23.67
C ILE A 57 3.51 -15.89 -23.33
N SER A 58 3.35 -17.20 -23.11
CA SER A 58 2.06 -17.84 -22.81
C SER A 58 1.83 -18.10 -21.32
N GLU A 59 2.90 -18.12 -20.51
CA GLU A 59 2.83 -18.30 -19.06
C GLU A 59 2.53 -16.99 -18.33
N LYS A 60 2.28 -17.03 -17.01
CA LYS A 60 2.19 -15.82 -16.17
C LYS A 60 3.42 -14.94 -16.39
N ILE A 61 3.19 -13.71 -16.84
CA ILE A 61 4.22 -12.75 -17.22
C ILE A 61 4.70 -11.99 -15.99
N SER A 62 6.01 -11.98 -15.80
CA SER A 62 6.71 -11.09 -14.87
C SER A 62 7.77 -10.32 -15.65
N GLN A 63 8.28 -9.22 -15.09
CA GLN A 63 9.35 -8.45 -15.71
C GLN A 63 10.55 -9.34 -16.11
N LYS A 64 10.99 -10.23 -15.22
CA LYS A 64 12.11 -11.15 -15.49
C LYS A 64 11.86 -12.02 -16.73
N LYS A 65 10.65 -12.56 -16.89
CA LYS A 65 10.29 -13.38 -18.06
C LYS A 65 10.20 -12.53 -19.33
N PHE A 66 9.63 -11.34 -19.21
CA PHE A 66 9.56 -10.36 -20.29
C PHE A 66 10.97 -10.01 -20.81
N ASP A 67 11.89 -9.66 -19.91
CA ASP A 67 13.29 -9.34 -20.23
C ASP A 67 14.02 -10.50 -20.88
N GLY A 68 13.84 -11.71 -20.34
CA GLY A 68 14.44 -12.92 -20.89
C GLY A 68 13.99 -13.17 -22.32
N LYS A 69 12.69 -13.02 -22.60
CA LYS A 69 12.13 -13.23 -23.94
C LYS A 69 12.57 -12.13 -24.91
N ALA A 70 12.57 -10.87 -24.48
CA ALA A 70 13.02 -9.74 -25.28
C ALA A 70 14.48 -9.91 -25.73
N LYS A 71 15.36 -10.37 -24.82
CA LYS A 71 16.77 -10.68 -25.14
C LYS A 71 16.91 -11.84 -26.12
N ILE A 72 16.18 -12.95 -25.92
CA ILE A 72 16.21 -14.11 -26.83
C ILE A 72 15.78 -13.71 -28.25
N LYS A 73 14.79 -12.82 -28.37
CA LYS A 73 14.28 -12.32 -29.65
C LYS A 73 15.10 -11.16 -30.23
N ASN A 74 16.07 -10.64 -29.47
CA ASN A 74 16.78 -9.39 -29.79
C ASN A 74 15.82 -8.21 -30.06
N ASP A 75 14.71 -8.14 -29.33
CA ASP A 75 13.70 -7.09 -29.49
C ASP A 75 14.13 -5.82 -28.73
N GLN A 76 14.68 -4.87 -29.47
CA GLN A 76 15.21 -3.62 -28.93
C GLN A 76 14.13 -2.72 -28.31
N ASN A 77 12.90 -2.77 -28.84
CA ASN A 77 11.81 -1.93 -28.35
C ASN A 77 11.26 -2.47 -27.04
N ALA A 78 11.10 -3.79 -26.92
CA ALA A 78 10.76 -4.43 -25.66
C ALA A 78 11.83 -4.20 -24.59
N MET A 79 13.12 -4.30 -24.94
CA MET A 79 14.21 -4.02 -23.99
C MET A 79 14.18 -2.56 -23.50
N LYS A 80 14.04 -1.59 -24.42
CA LYS A 80 13.89 -0.16 -24.08
C LYS A 80 12.68 0.11 -23.17
N PHE A 81 11.56 -0.56 -23.44
CA PHE A 81 10.36 -0.43 -22.62
C PHE A 81 10.62 -0.91 -21.18
N SER A 82 11.25 -2.06 -21.01
CA SER A 82 11.52 -2.60 -19.67
C SER A 82 12.50 -1.74 -18.87
N GLU A 83 13.54 -1.24 -19.52
CA GLU A 83 14.50 -0.30 -18.90
C GLU A 83 13.80 1.00 -18.46
N TRP A 84 13.00 1.59 -19.37
CA TRP A 84 12.21 2.77 -19.04
C TRP A 84 11.25 2.51 -17.88
N TYR A 85 10.54 1.38 -17.90
CA TYR A 85 9.59 1.02 -16.85
C TYR A 85 10.27 0.89 -15.50
N LEU A 86 11.45 0.25 -15.44
CA LEU A 86 12.20 0.10 -14.19
C LEU A 86 12.63 1.46 -13.61
N ILE A 87 13.11 2.37 -14.44
CA ILE A 87 13.47 3.73 -14.03
C ILE A 87 12.23 4.44 -13.48
N ARG A 88 11.14 4.41 -14.24
CA ARG A 88 9.90 5.11 -13.88
C ARG A 88 9.26 4.54 -12.61
N TYR A 89 9.28 3.22 -12.48
CA TYR A 89 8.85 2.51 -11.28
C TYR A 89 9.67 2.97 -10.07
N ASN A 90 11.00 3.03 -10.17
CA ASN A 90 11.81 3.48 -9.05
C ASN A 90 11.53 4.95 -8.66
N GLN A 91 11.35 5.84 -9.64
CA GLN A 91 11.00 7.25 -9.39
C GLN A 91 9.68 7.41 -8.63
N GLU A 92 8.62 6.70 -9.04
CA GLU A 92 7.32 6.72 -8.34
C GLU A 92 7.41 6.15 -6.91
N HIS A 93 8.48 5.41 -6.60
CA HIS A 93 8.73 4.77 -5.30
C HIS A 93 9.90 5.40 -4.52
N GLU A 94 10.31 6.63 -4.85
CA GLU A 94 11.25 7.38 -4.01
C GLU A 94 10.59 7.87 -2.72
N ASN A 95 9.30 8.21 -2.78
CA ASN A 95 8.53 8.66 -1.63
C ASN A 95 8.22 7.51 -0.65
N SER A 96 8.11 7.85 0.63
CA SER A 96 7.95 6.87 1.73
C SER A 96 6.73 5.95 1.58
N TYR A 97 5.54 6.50 1.33
CA TYR A 97 4.31 5.72 1.21
C TYR A 97 4.27 4.80 -0.01
N PRO A 98 4.59 5.27 -1.24
CA PRO A 98 4.75 4.37 -2.37
C PRO A 98 5.81 3.29 -2.14
N ASN A 99 6.99 3.66 -1.62
CA ASN A 99 8.04 2.67 -1.36
C ASN A 99 7.59 1.63 -0.34
N PHE A 100 6.86 2.03 0.70
CA PHE A 100 6.26 1.09 1.66
C PHE A 100 5.38 0.05 0.95
N ILE A 101 4.48 0.44 0.04
CA ILE A 101 3.65 -0.51 -0.71
C ILE A 101 4.51 -1.44 -1.59
N LYS A 102 5.57 -0.92 -2.21
CA LYS A 102 6.56 -1.75 -2.94
C LYS A 102 7.22 -2.78 -2.03
N LYS A 103 7.65 -2.40 -0.83
CA LYS A 103 8.23 -3.32 0.16
C LYS A 103 7.22 -4.37 0.60
N ILE A 104 5.96 -4.00 0.84
CA ILE A 104 4.88 -4.94 1.17
C ILE A 104 4.65 -5.93 0.03
N CYS A 105 4.61 -5.47 -1.23
CA CYS A 105 4.48 -6.36 -2.38
C CYS A 105 5.65 -7.36 -2.47
N GLN A 106 6.88 -6.88 -2.27
CA GLN A 106 8.08 -7.73 -2.25
C GLN A 106 8.03 -8.77 -1.11
N PHE A 107 7.62 -8.36 0.08
CA PHE A 107 7.46 -9.23 1.23
C PHE A 107 6.39 -10.31 0.97
N LYS A 108 5.22 -9.92 0.46
CA LYS A 108 4.14 -10.84 0.10
C LYS A 108 4.58 -11.83 -0.97
N ASN A 109 5.27 -11.38 -2.02
CA ASN A 109 5.79 -12.27 -3.07
C ASN A 109 6.83 -13.26 -2.55
N LYS A 110 7.56 -12.93 -1.47
CA LYS A 110 8.58 -13.79 -0.87
C LYS A 110 8.03 -14.76 0.17
N PHE A 111 7.08 -14.33 0.99
CA PHE A 111 6.62 -15.09 2.16
C PHE A 111 5.17 -15.56 2.07
N ASP A 112 4.47 -15.20 1.01
CA ASP A 112 3.05 -15.48 0.78
C ASP A 112 2.12 -15.02 1.91
N LYS A 113 2.55 -14.05 2.71
CA LYS A 113 1.78 -13.44 3.79
C LYS A 113 2.12 -11.97 3.96
N LEU A 114 1.28 -11.23 4.65
CA LEU A 114 1.55 -9.86 5.07
C LEU A 114 2.26 -9.83 6.44
N PRO A 115 2.97 -8.73 6.78
CA PRO A 115 3.44 -8.52 8.14
C PRO A 115 2.27 -8.37 9.12
N LYS A 116 2.55 -8.46 10.42
CA LYS A 116 1.53 -8.42 11.46
C LYS A 116 0.97 -7.00 11.63
N ILE A 117 -0.35 -6.86 11.57
CA ILE A 117 -1.05 -5.61 11.82
C ILE A 117 -1.05 -5.26 13.32
N LYS A 118 -0.89 -3.97 13.60
CA LYS A 118 -1.03 -3.35 14.93
C LYS A 118 -2.23 -2.41 14.92
N ILE A 119 -2.85 -2.23 16.08
CA ILE A 119 -3.83 -1.15 16.30
C ILE A 119 -3.11 -0.04 17.03
N MET A 120 -3.20 1.18 16.50
CA MET A 120 -2.65 2.37 17.14
C MET A 120 -3.69 3.47 17.20
N ILE A 121 -3.59 4.31 18.23
CA ILE A 121 -4.30 5.58 18.28
C ILE A 121 -3.46 6.68 17.64
N ARG A 122 -4.14 7.58 16.94
CA ARG A 122 -3.59 8.75 16.27
C ARG A 122 -4.54 9.94 16.39
N ALA A 123 -4.03 11.15 16.16
CA ALA A 123 -4.90 12.31 15.91
C ALA A 123 -5.60 12.16 14.55
N SER A 124 -6.81 12.71 14.38
CA SER A 124 -7.62 12.64 13.16
C SER A 124 -7.02 13.45 12.01
N ASP A 125 -6.47 14.62 12.34
CA ASP A 125 -5.69 15.46 11.44
C ASP A 125 -4.23 15.04 11.54
N ARG A 126 -3.56 14.89 10.39
CA ARG A 126 -2.18 14.40 10.31
C ARG A 126 -1.21 15.57 10.17
N TYR A 127 -0.24 15.65 11.06
CA TYR A 127 0.95 16.46 10.95
C TYR A 127 2.20 15.57 10.86
N GLU A 128 3.27 16.06 10.26
CA GLU A 128 4.47 15.26 9.94
C GLU A 128 5.11 14.64 11.20
N ASP A 129 5.15 15.41 12.30
CA ASP A 129 5.79 15.00 13.54
C ASP A 129 4.85 14.36 14.58
N ASP A 130 3.59 14.12 14.19
CA ASP A 130 2.60 13.50 15.07
C ASP A 130 3.07 12.11 15.52
N ILE A 131 2.78 11.81 16.79
CA ILE A 131 3.00 10.46 17.32
C ILE A 131 1.78 9.58 17.03
N ASN A 132 2.07 8.29 16.82
CA ASN A 132 1.09 7.22 16.90
C ASN A 132 1.41 6.39 18.14
N GLN A 133 0.39 5.88 18.84
CA GLN A 133 0.59 5.06 20.03
C GLN A 133 -0.09 3.71 19.86
N GLN A 134 0.68 2.63 19.91
CA GLN A 134 0.13 1.29 19.87
C GLN A 134 -0.71 1.01 21.11
N ILE A 135 -1.89 0.42 20.92
CA ILE A 135 -2.75 -0.06 21.99
C ILE A 135 -2.89 -1.59 21.92
N LYS A 136 -3.14 -2.22 23.07
CA LYS A 136 -3.33 -3.67 23.18
C LYS A 136 -4.77 -3.96 23.54
N VAL A 137 -5.46 -4.67 22.65
CA VAL A 137 -6.83 -5.16 22.84
C VAL A 137 -6.83 -6.67 22.69
N ASN A 138 -7.77 -7.35 23.34
CA ASN A 138 -7.91 -8.78 23.15
C ASN A 138 -8.43 -9.08 21.75
N LEU A 139 -7.80 -10.06 21.10
CA LEU A 139 -8.17 -10.55 19.79
C LEU A 139 -8.55 -12.03 19.90
N SER A 140 -9.63 -12.43 19.23
CA SER A 140 -10.02 -13.83 19.07
C SER A 140 -9.83 -14.21 17.61
N ASN A 141 -8.90 -15.13 17.34
CA ASN A 141 -8.48 -15.46 15.97
C ASN A 141 -8.12 -14.21 15.14
N GLU A 142 -7.30 -13.32 15.73
CA GLU A 142 -6.85 -12.04 15.16
C GLU A 142 -7.95 -10.99 14.94
N LYS A 143 -9.21 -11.34 15.17
CA LYS A 143 -10.36 -10.44 15.06
C LYS A 143 -10.60 -9.69 16.37
N LEU A 144 -11.07 -8.44 16.27
CA LEU A 144 -11.46 -7.65 17.43
C LEU A 144 -12.60 -8.34 18.19
N CYS A 145 -12.42 -8.58 19.50
CA CYS A 145 -13.44 -9.25 20.33
C CYS A 145 -14.68 -8.38 20.55
N SER A 146 -14.48 -7.11 20.90
CA SER A 146 -15.57 -6.14 21.08
C SER A 146 -15.10 -4.72 20.73
N LYS A 147 -16.01 -3.95 20.13
CA LYS A 147 -15.81 -2.50 19.92
C LYS A 147 -15.75 -1.75 21.26
N GLU A 148 -16.49 -2.20 22.26
CA GLU A 148 -16.50 -1.56 23.59
C GLU A 148 -15.14 -1.72 24.27
N GLU A 149 -14.50 -2.89 24.12
CA GLU A 149 -13.16 -3.12 24.67
C GLU A 149 -12.12 -2.21 24.02
N LEU A 150 -12.20 -2.03 22.70
CA LEU A 150 -11.37 -1.07 21.98
C LEU A 150 -11.59 0.35 22.50
N GLU A 151 -12.84 0.78 22.67
CA GLU A 151 -13.15 2.12 23.19
C GLU A 151 -12.65 2.32 24.63
N ILE A 152 -12.78 1.31 25.48
CA ILE A 152 -12.24 1.33 26.85
C ILE A 152 -10.73 1.49 26.83
N GLU A 153 -10.02 0.74 25.97
CA GLU A 153 -8.57 0.83 25.85
C GLU A 153 -8.14 2.20 25.31
N VAL A 154 -8.82 2.73 24.29
CA VAL A 154 -8.57 4.07 23.77
C VAL A 154 -8.73 5.10 24.88
N LYS A 155 -9.85 5.08 25.63
CA LYS A 155 -10.11 6.00 26.76
C LYS A 155 -9.05 5.89 27.85
N ARG A 156 -8.55 4.68 28.12
CA ARG A 156 -7.48 4.44 29.11
C ARG A 156 -6.16 5.10 28.70
N GLN A 157 -5.79 5.01 27.43
CA GLN A 157 -4.54 5.56 26.90
C GLN A 157 -4.62 7.05 26.54
N LEU A 158 -5.83 7.57 26.38
CA LEU A 158 -6.12 8.92 25.89
C LEU A 158 -5.39 10.04 26.65
N PRO A 159 -5.32 10.07 27.99
CA PRO A 159 -4.66 11.18 28.70
C PRO A 159 -3.17 11.30 28.37
N ILE A 160 -2.44 10.17 28.40
CA ILE A 160 -1.01 10.12 28.11
C ILE A 160 -0.75 10.45 26.63
N PHE A 161 -1.59 9.94 25.73
CA PHE A 161 -1.49 10.23 24.31
C PHE A 161 -1.67 11.73 24.04
N LEU A 162 -2.72 12.34 24.58
CA LEU A 162 -3.03 13.76 24.40
C LEU A 162 -1.94 14.66 24.99
N GLU A 163 -1.38 14.32 26.15
CA GLU A 163 -0.24 15.05 26.72
C GLU A 163 0.95 15.01 25.76
N THR A 164 1.32 13.82 25.30
CA THR A 164 2.53 13.62 24.50
C THR A 164 2.41 14.26 23.12
N ILE A 165 1.29 14.08 22.41
CA ILE A 165 1.09 14.65 21.08
C ILE A 165 0.97 16.18 21.14
N ASN A 166 0.26 16.73 22.13
CA ASN A 166 0.09 18.18 22.22
C ASN A 166 1.35 18.91 22.66
N ARG A 167 2.22 18.25 23.44
CA ARG A 167 3.56 18.79 23.71
C ARG A 167 4.35 18.95 22.40
N LYS A 168 4.41 17.91 21.57
CA LYS A 168 5.08 17.97 20.26
C LYS A 168 4.47 19.03 19.34
N ARG A 169 3.14 19.04 19.20
CA ARG A 169 2.45 20.04 18.37
C ARG A 169 2.73 21.47 18.84
N SER A 170 2.80 21.69 20.15
CA SER A 170 3.17 23.00 20.70
C SER A 170 4.60 23.41 20.35
N GLU A 171 5.54 22.47 20.29
CA GLU A 171 6.94 22.73 19.89
C GLU A 171 7.03 23.13 18.40
N ASN A 172 6.10 22.62 17.58
CA ASN A 172 6.03 22.86 16.13
C ASN A 172 5.02 23.94 15.71
N ASN A 173 4.37 24.64 16.65
CA ASN A 173 3.29 25.61 16.40
C ASN A 173 2.06 25.02 15.66
N GLU A 174 1.74 23.75 15.93
CA GLU A 174 0.61 23.03 15.34
C GLU A 174 -0.62 23.05 16.27
N PRO A 175 -1.86 22.93 15.73
CA PRO A 175 -3.08 22.97 16.52
C PRO A 175 -3.19 21.81 17.51
N LYS A 176 -3.64 22.13 18.73
CA LYS A 176 -3.88 21.15 19.80
C LYS A 176 -4.95 20.12 19.42
N VAL A 177 -4.65 18.84 19.62
CA VAL A 177 -5.54 17.69 19.52
C VAL A 177 -6.47 17.63 20.73
N ARG A 178 -7.76 17.45 20.47
CA ARG A 178 -8.82 17.22 21.46
C ARG A 178 -9.20 15.74 21.53
N GLU A 179 -9.89 15.34 22.60
CA GLU A 179 -10.33 13.95 22.81
C GLU A 179 -11.14 13.39 21.64
N ASN A 180 -12.08 14.18 21.10
CA ASN A 180 -12.92 13.79 19.97
C ASN A 180 -12.17 13.74 18.62
N GLN A 181 -10.89 14.11 18.60
CA GLN A 181 -10.01 14.05 17.44
C GLN A 181 -9.04 12.87 17.53
N VAL A 182 -9.18 11.97 18.50
CA VAL A 182 -8.35 10.77 18.59
C VAL A 182 -9.11 9.58 18.02
N ILE A 183 -8.49 8.87 17.08
CA ILE A 183 -9.06 7.67 16.47
C ILE A 183 -8.09 6.51 16.54
N ALA A 184 -8.62 5.28 16.51
CA ALA A 184 -7.82 4.07 16.35
C ALA A 184 -7.78 3.66 14.87
N SER A 185 -6.63 3.23 14.38
CA SER A 185 -6.43 2.74 13.01
C SER A 185 -5.47 1.56 12.99
N ALA A 186 -5.48 0.81 11.89
CA ALA A 186 -4.59 -0.30 11.62
C ALA A 186 -3.28 0.18 10.97
N PHE A 187 -2.16 -0.29 11.55
CA PHE A 187 -0.81 0.06 11.18
C PHE A 187 0.03 -1.17 10.87
N LEU A 188 1.06 -0.98 10.04
CA LEU A 188 2.03 -2.00 9.69
C LEU A 188 3.46 -1.47 9.82
N GLU A 189 4.36 -2.40 10.07
CA GLU A 189 5.80 -2.16 10.05
C GLU A 189 6.47 -3.15 9.09
N ILE A 190 7.44 -2.65 8.32
CA ILE A 190 8.27 -3.47 7.44
C ILE A 190 9.63 -2.81 7.24
N GLU A 191 10.70 -3.54 7.56
CA GLU A 191 12.08 -3.06 7.44
C GLU A 191 12.28 -1.70 8.14
N GLU A 192 12.70 -0.66 7.42
CA GLU A 192 12.87 0.72 7.91
C GLU A 192 11.54 1.47 8.13
N TYR A 193 10.43 1.00 7.56
CA TYR A 193 9.12 1.66 7.62
C TYR A 193 8.39 1.26 8.89
N LYS A 194 8.31 2.19 9.84
CA LYS A 194 7.61 2.01 11.11
C LYS A 194 6.30 2.78 11.12
N ASP A 195 5.32 2.23 11.83
CA ASP A 195 4.03 2.87 12.11
C ASP A 195 3.37 3.49 10.87
N ILE A 196 3.31 2.71 9.77
CA ILE A 196 2.60 3.14 8.55
C ILE A 196 1.13 2.76 8.62
N GLU A 197 0.25 3.75 8.55
CA GLU A 197 -1.21 3.58 8.50
C GLU A 197 -1.62 2.91 7.18
N ILE A 198 -2.31 1.77 7.26
CA ILE A 198 -2.65 0.95 6.09
C ILE A 198 -3.61 1.68 5.16
N VAL A 199 -4.67 2.27 5.73
CA VAL A 199 -5.69 3.04 4.98
C VAL A 199 -5.02 4.14 4.16
N TYR A 200 -4.15 4.90 4.80
CA TYR A 200 -3.51 6.05 4.18
C TYR A 200 -2.51 5.65 3.09
N ALA A 201 -1.68 4.63 3.35
CA ALA A 201 -0.75 4.10 2.35
C ALA A 201 -1.48 3.58 1.11
N ALA A 202 -2.55 2.80 1.30
CA ALA A 202 -3.36 2.27 0.21
C ALA A 202 -4.06 3.37 -0.60
N GLU A 203 -4.53 4.43 0.07
CA GLU A 203 -5.15 5.59 -0.57
C GLU A 203 -4.16 6.38 -1.43
N ILE A 204 -2.98 6.71 -0.90
CA ILE A 204 -1.92 7.42 -1.64
C ILE A 204 -1.48 6.63 -2.87
N TYR A 205 -1.52 5.31 -2.81
CA TYR A 205 -0.95 4.46 -3.85
C TYR A 205 -1.85 4.27 -5.08
N ILE A 206 -3.16 4.47 -4.96
CA ILE A 206 -4.10 4.39 -6.10
C ILE A 206 -3.74 5.37 -7.25
N PRO A 207 -3.49 6.67 -7.02
CA PRO A 207 -3.07 7.55 -8.11
C PRO A 207 -1.69 7.18 -8.67
N VAL A 208 -0.79 6.60 -7.87
CA VAL A 208 0.53 6.12 -8.33
C VAL A 208 0.37 4.99 -9.35
N ILE A 209 -0.42 3.96 -9.04
CA ILE A 209 -0.65 2.84 -9.97
C ILE A 209 -1.37 3.28 -11.24
N LYS A 210 -2.32 4.23 -11.14
CA LYS A 210 -3.00 4.80 -12.32
C LYS A 210 -2.01 5.48 -13.25
N ARG A 211 -1.14 6.35 -12.72
CA ARG A 211 -0.08 7.01 -13.52
C ARG A 211 0.87 6.01 -14.16
N LEU A 212 1.35 5.03 -13.39
CA LEU A 212 2.25 3.99 -13.92
C LEU A 212 1.61 3.23 -15.10
N VAL A 213 0.34 2.87 -14.99
CA VAL A 213 -0.39 2.18 -16.06
C VAL A 213 -0.58 3.09 -17.28
N GLU A 214 -1.06 4.31 -17.10
CA GLU A 214 -1.28 5.25 -18.19
C GLU A 214 0.00 5.58 -18.96
N GLU A 215 1.09 5.85 -18.25
CA GLU A 215 2.38 6.15 -18.86
C GLU A 215 2.98 4.93 -19.54
N SER A 216 2.83 3.73 -18.96
CA SER A 216 3.29 2.49 -19.60
C SER A 216 2.58 2.27 -20.92
N LYS A 217 1.26 2.50 -20.97
CA LYS A 217 0.47 2.41 -22.21
C LYS A 217 0.95 3.40 -23.27
N LYS A 218 1.25 4.65 -22.87
CA LYS A 218 1.82 5.65 -23.77
C LYS A 218 3.19 5.19 -24.29
N LYS A 219 4.04 4.66 -23.41
CA LYS A 219 5.39 4.23 -23.80
C LYS A 219 5.38 3.01 -24.71
N ILE A 220 4.48 2.04 -24.49
CA ILE A 220 4.30 0.91 -25.39
C ILE A 220 3.92 1.41 -26.78
N LYS A 221 2.92 2.28 -26.89
CA LYS A 221 2.48 2.86 -28.18
C LYS A 221 3.56 3.68 -28.89
N GLU A 222 4.45 4.33 -28.15
CA GLU A 222 5.59 5.07 -28.73
C GLU A 222 6.62 4.13 -29.36
N LEU A 223 6.76 2.91 -28.82
CA LEU A 223 7.77 1.93 -29.20
C LEU A 223 7.24 0.84 -30.16
N THR A 224 5.99 0.92 -30.58
CA THR A 224 5.32 -0.06 -31.47
C THR A 224 4.71 0.65 -32.67
#